data_AF-A0A931WDN6-F1
#
_entry.id   AF-A0A931WDN6-F1
#
_cell.length_a   1.000
_cell.length_b   1.000
_cell.length_c   1.000
_cell.angle_alpha   90.00
_cell.angle_beta   90.00
_cell.angle_gamma   90.00
#
_symmetry.space_group_name_H-M   'P 1'
#
loop_
_entity.id
_entity.type
_entity.pdbx_description
1 polymer ?
#
loop_
_entity_poly.entity_id
_entity_poly.type
_entity_poly.pdbx_seq_one_letter_code
_entity_poly.pdbx_strand_id
1 'polypeptide(L)'
;MKKNKNQDGQILIFAMIILGIMVLTAISLQAILIPKLRLSAEVKNSVGAAFAAESGLEWCLYNNQVSPSPTPWPPPVMANGATFQVTPADCSGTNLKSTGTYRGVVRSFEVNF
;
A
#
# COMPACT_ATOMS: atom_id res chain seq x y z
N MET A 1 -11.51 49.82 46.53
CA MET A 1 -11.01 48.60 45.86
C MET A 1 -10.67 48.94 44.41
N LYS A 2 -9.40 49.22 44.09
CA LYS A 2 -8.97 49.59 42.72
C LYS A 2 -9.02 48.33 41.86
N LYS A 3 -9.97 48.23 40.92
CA LYS A 3 -9.97 47.16 39.90
C LYS A 3 -8.74 47.33 39.01
N ASN A 4 -7.83 46.37 39.06
CA ASN A 4 -6.61 46.35 38.27
C ASN A 4 -6.98 46.00 36.81
N LYS A 5 -7.11 47.01 35.95
CA LYS A 5 -7.50 46.90 34.52
C LYS A 5 -6.52 46.09 33.65
N ASN A 6 -5.41 45.63 34.23
CA ASN A 6 -4.36 44.87 33.53
C ASN A 6 -4.70 43.39 33.27
N GLN A 7 -5.83 42.89 33.77
CA GLN A 7 -6.23 41.48 33.61
C GLN A 7 -6.93 41.21 32.25
N ASP A 8 -7.54 42.23 31.65
CA ASP A 8 -8.33 42.09 30.41
C ASP A 8 -7.44 41.88 29.17
N GLY A 9 -6.18 42.33 29.19
CA GLY A 9 -5.23 42.04 28.11
C GLY A 9 -4.64 40.62 28.19
N GLN A 10 -4.52 40.08 29.40
CA GLN A 10 -3.93 38.76 29.63
C GLN A 10 -4.85 37.62 29.17
N ILE A 11 -6.17 37.79 29.32
CA ILE A 11 -7.15 36.80 28.83
C ILE A 11 -7.06 36.62 27.30
N LEU A 12 -6.76 37.69 26.57
CA LEU A 12 -6.69 37.70 25.12
C LEU A 12 -5.45 36.97 24.61
N ILE A 13 -4.32 37.14 25.31
CA ILE A 13 -3.09 36.39 25.05
C ILE A 13 -3.31 34.90 25.33
N PHE A 14 -3.96 34.54 26.44
CA PHE A 14 -4.29 33.15 26.75
C PHE A 14 -5.21 32.53 25.69
N ALA A 15 -6.23 33.25 25.24
CA ALA A 15 -7.10 32.78 24.17
C ALA A 15 -6.33 32.55 22.86
N MET A 16 -5.41 33.45 22.49
CA MET A 16 -4.55 33.28 21.31
C MET A 16 -3.63 32.06 21.43
N ILE A 17 -3.05 31.82 22.60
CA ILE A 17 -2.20 30.64 22.84
C ILE A 17 -3.02 29.36 22.71
N ILE A 18 -4.21 29.30 23.32
CA ILE A 18 -5.08 28.13 23.25
C ILE A 18 -5.52 27.86 21.80
N LEU A 19 -5.91 28.89 21.06
CA LEU A 19 -6.27 28.77 19.64
C LEU A 19 -5.06 28.32 18.80
N GLY A 20 -3.87 28.83 19.09
CA GLY A 20 -2.63 28.40 18.44
C GLY A 20 -2.36 26.91 18.66
N ILE A 21 -2.50 26.43 19.90
CA ILE A 21 -2.36 25.01 20.23
C ILE A 21 -3.41 24.18 19.49
N MET A 22 -4.68 24.61 19.45
CA MET A 22 -5.74 23.90 18.73
C MET A 22 -5.46 23.77 17.22
N VAL A 23 -4.93 24.81 16.58
CA VAL A 23 -4.57 24.77 15.17
C VAL A 23 -3.39 23.81 14.94
N LEU A 24 -2.37 23.85 15.80
CA LEU A 24 -1.22 22.96 15.72
C LEU A 24 -1.60 21.49 15.88
N THR A 25 -2.53 21.17 16.80
CA THR A 25 -3.03 19.79 16.96
C THR A 25 -3.87 19.33 15.77
N ALA A 26 -4.66 20.24 15.16
CA ALA A 26 -5.40 19.90 13.95
C ALA A 26 -4.48 19.57 12.76
N ILE A 27 -3.40 20.35 12.58
CA ILE A 27 -2.42 20.11 11.50
C ILE A 27 -1.66 18.81 11.76
N SER A 28 -1.25 18.53 12.99
CA SER A 28 -0.52 17.29 13.31
C SER A 28 -1.37 16.04 13.08
N LEU A 29 -2.69 16.10 13.33
CA LEU A 29 -3.60 15.00 13.04
C LEU A 29 -3.74 14.72 11.53
N GLN A 30 -3.73 15.76 10.69
CA GLN A 30 -3.83 15.58 9.23
C GLN A 30 -2.67 14.74 8.68
N ALA A 31 -1.46 14.94 9.20
CA ALA A 31 -0.27 14.18 8.81
C ALA A 31 -0.43 12.66 9.07
N ILE A 32 -1.24 12.28 10.07
CA ILE A 32 -1.49 10.88 10.43
C ILE A 32 -2.69 10.30 9.69
N LEU A 33 -3.77 11.09 9.53
CA LEU A 33 -5.02 10.61 8.96
C LEU A 33 -4.92 10.34 7.46
N ILE A 34 -4.21 11.19 6.70
CA ILE A 34 -4.10 11.05 5.24
C ILE A 34 -3.45 9.71 4.84
N PRO A 35 -2.29 9.30 5.41
CA PRO A 35 -1.72 7.99 5.12
C PRO A 35 -2.64 6.82 5.50
N LYS A 36 -3.34 6.90 6.65
CA LYS A 36 -4.24 5.82 7.09
C LYS A 36 -5.43 5.61 6.15
N LEU A 37 -5.97 6.68 5.58
CA LEU A 37 -7.05 6.59 4.59
C LEU A 37 -6.56 5.94 3.28
N ARG A 38 -5.35 6.28 2.82
CA ARG A 38 -4.74 5.65 1.64
C ARG A 38 -4.52 4.15 1.87
N LEU A 39 -3.94 3.78 3.01
CA LEU A 39 -3.73 2.37 3.38
C LEU A 39 -5.05 1.59 3.40
N SER A 40 -6.12 2.15 3.97
CA SER A 40 -7.44 1.50 3.99
C SER A 40 -7.97 1.22 2.58
N ALA A 41 -7.82 2.16 1.65
CA ALA A 41 -8.20 1.98 0.26
C ALA A 41 -7.33 0.92 -0.46
N GLU A 42 -6.03 0.91 -0.20
CA GLU A 42 -5.10 -0.06 -0.80
C GLU A 42 -5.30 -1.48 -0.27
N VAL A 43 -5.63 -1.66 1.02
CA VAL A 43 -5.87 -2.98 1.62
C VAL A 43 -7.02 -3.71 0.93
N LYS A 44 -8.09 -3.00 0.54
CA LYS A 44 -9.21 -3.61 -0.19
C LYS A 44 -8.78 -4.20 -1.53
N ASN A 45 -7.90 -3.51 -2.26
CA ASN A 45 -7.43 -3.97 -3.58
C ASN A 45 -6.18 -4.87 -3.48
N SER A 46 -5.52 -4.90 -2.31
CA SER A 46 -4.35 -5.72 -2.04
C SER A 46 -4.60 -7.21 -2.25
N VAL A 47 -5.78 -7.70 -1.88
CA VAL A 47 -6.10 -9.13 -2.02
C VAL A 47 -6.09 -9.53 -3.50
N GLY A 48 -6.66 -8.70 -4.38
CA GLY A 48 -6.65 -8.95 -5.82
C GLY A 48 -5.25 -8.89 -6.42
N ALA A 49 -4.42 -7.94 -5.99
CA ALA A 49 -3.03 -7.84 -6.42
C ALA A 49 -2.18 -9.02 -5.92
N ALA A 50 -2.36 -9.44 -4.66
CA ALA A 50 -1.67 -10.59 -4.08
C ALA A 50 -2.07 -11.89 -4.77
N PHE A 51 -3.37 -12.11 -4.97
CA PHE A 51 -3.88 -13.29 -5.67
C PHE A 51 -3.32 -13.41 -7.09
N ALA A 52 -3.22 -12.29 -7.83
CA ALA A 52 -2.59 -12.28 -9.15
C ALA A 52 -1.10 -12.62 -9.09
N ALA A 53 -0.38 -12.07 -8.10
CA ALA A 53 1.03 -12.36 -7.90
C ALA A 53 1.25 -13.85 -7.57
N GLU A 54 0.52 -14.43 -6.61
CA GLU A 54 0.62 -15.85 -6.26
C GLU A 54 0.26 -16.76 -7.45
N SER A 55 -0.81 -16.44 -8.19
CA SER A 55 -1.22 -17.23 -9.36
C SER A 55 -0.12 -17.26 -10.44
N GLY A 56 0.55 -16.13 -10.68
CA GLY A 56 1.68 -16.07 -11.61
C GLY A 56 2.91 -16.83 -11.12
N LEU A 57 3.17 -16.80 -9.81
CA LEU A 57 4.28 -17.53 -9.19
C LEU A 57 4.08 -19.05 -9.26
N GLU A 58 2.88 -19.52 -8.89
CA GLU A 58 2.50 -20.94 -8.99
C GLU A 58 2.56 -21.44 -10.43
N TRP A 59 2.08 -20.64 -11.40
CA TRP A 59 2.22 -20.97 -12.82
C TRP A 59 3.68 -21.13 -13.24
N CYS A 60 4.56 -20.23 -12.78
CA CYS A 60 6.00 -20.35 -13.04
C CYS A 60 6.62 -21.58 -12.38
N LEU A 61 6.30 -21.85 -11.11
CA LEU A 61 6.80 -23.03 -10.39
C LEU A 61 6.35 -24.32 -11.06
N TYR A 62 5.09 -24.37 -11.51
CA TYR A 62 4.55 -25.51 -12.25
C TYR A 62 5.29 -25.73 -13.57
N ASN A 63 5.50 -24.67 -14.36
CA ASN A 63 6.26 -24.78 -15.61
C ASN A 63 7.71 -25.21 -15.35
N ASN A 64 8.36 -24.68 -14.32
CA ASN A 64 9.72 -25.03 -13.95
C ASN A 64 9.86 -26.51 -13.54
N GLN A 65 8.91 -27.05 -12.76
CA GLN A 65 8.96 -28.44 -12.28
C GLN A 65 8.43 -29.49 -13.27
N VAL A 66 7.29 -29.22 -13.92
CA VAL A 66 6.53 -30.23 -14.69
C VAL A 66 6.77 -30.09 -16.19
N SER A 67 7.16 -28.91 -16.67
CA SER A 67 7.32 -28.63 -18.10
C SER A 67 8.58 -27.82 -18.42
N PRO A 68 9.81 -28.35 -18.22
CA PRO A 68 11.01 -27.80 -18.87
C PRO A 68 11.00 -27.96 -20.41
N SER A 69 9.87 -28.40 -20.98
CA SER A 69 9.60 -28.65 -22.39
C SER A 69 9.47 -27.34 -23.19
N PRO A 70 9.85 -27.29 -24.48
CA PRO A 70 10.04 -26.04 -25.24
C PRO A 70 8.79 -25.16 -25.45
N THR A 71 7.61 -25.56 -24.96
CA THR A 71 6.36 -24.78 -25.02
C THR A 71 5.74 -24.68 -23.63
N PRO A 72 5.92 -23.55 -22.92
CA PRO A 72 5.30 -23.31 -21.62
C PRO A 72 3.77 -23.40 -21.70
N TRP A 73 3.12 -23.79 -20.60
CA TRP A 73 1.66 -23.67 -20.51
C TRP A 73 1.25 -22.21 -20.63
N PRO A 74 0.11 -21.89 -21.27
CA PRO A 74 -0.35 -20.51 -21.35
C PRO A 74 -0.54 -19.92 -19.96
N PRO A 75 -0.18 -18.64 -19.75
CA PRO A 75 -0.36 -17.98 -18.45
C PRO A 75 -1.84 -17.84 -18.10
N PRO A 76 -2.20 -17.93 -16.81
CA PRO A 76 -3.57 -17.70 -16.37
C PRO A 76 -4.02 -16.27 -16.68
N VAL A 77 -5.30 -16.11 -17.03
CA VAL A 77 -5.92 -14.80 -17.29
C VAL A 77 -6.91 -14.49 -16.17
N MET A 78 -6.75 -13.33 -15.53
CA MET A 78 -7.61 -12.93 -14.42
C MET A 78 -8.87 -12.22 -14.94
N ALA A 79 -10.05 -12.77 -14.68
CA ALA A 79 -11.32 -12.22 -15.17
C ALA A 79 -11.70 -10.86 -14.55
N ASN A 80 -11.09 -10.50 -13.42
CA ASN A 80 -11.36 -9.25 -12.68
C ASN A 80 -10.51 -8.06 -13.15
N GLY A 81 -9.65 -8.23 -14.18
CA GLY A 81 -8.75 -7.18 -14.66
C GLY A 81 -7.49 -7.00 -13.82
N ALA A 82 -7.19 -7.92 -12.89
CA ALA A 82 -5.86 -8.00 -12.29
C ALA A 82 -4.84 -8.51 -13.32
N THR A 83 -3.59 -8.08 -13.20
CA THR A 83 -2.51 -8.54 -14.06
C THR A 83 -1.35 -9.00 -13.19
N PHE A 84 -0.46 -9.82 -13.74
CA PHE A 84 0.80 -10.16 -13.10
C PHE A 84 1.94 -10.12 -14.12
N GLN A 85 3.15 -10.00 -13.60
CA GLN A 85 4.40 -10.05 -14.35
C GLN A 85 5.37 -10.94 -13.57
N VAL A 86 5.97 -11.90 -14.25
CA VAL A 86 6.94 -12.82 -13.66
C VAL A 86 8.36 -12.43 -14.07
N THR A 87 9.32 -12.72 -13.21
CA THR A 87 10.73 -12.50 -13.44
C THR A 87 11.50 -13.72 -12.94
N PRO A 88 12.30 -14.39 -13.80
CA PRO A 88 12.44 -14.13 -15.23
C PRO A 88 11.16 -14.51 -16.02
N ALA A 89 10.97 -13.89 -17.18
CA ALA A 89 9.71 -13.97 -17.94
C ALA A 89 9.39 -15.38 -18.48
N ASP A 90 10.42 -16.20 -18.61
CA ASP A 90 10.39 -17.60 -19.02
C ASP A 90 10.26 -18.57 -17.84
N CYS A 91 10.12 -18.07 -16.61
CA CYS A 91 10.04 -18.87 -15.38
C CYS A 91 11.26 -19.80 -15.16
N SER A 92 12.39 -19.49 -15.80
CA SER A 92 13.61 -20.30 -15.67
C SER A 92 14.40 -19.94 -14.41
N GLY A 93 15.26 -20.86 -13.98
CA GLY A 93 16.13 -20.66 -12.84
C GLY A 93 15.47 -20.90 -11.49
N THR A 94 16.20 -20.53 -10.44
CA THR A 94 15.86 -20.82 -9.04
C THR A 94 15.25 -19.62 -8.31
N ASN A 95 15.51 -18.41 -8.79
CA ASN A 95 14.90 -17.19 -8.27
C ASN A 95 13.71 -16.81 -9.14
N LEU A 96 12.50 -17.04 -8.63
CA LEU A 96 11.26 -16.71 -9.30
C LEU A 96 10.55 -15.62 -8.52
N LYS A 97 10.25 -14.52 -9.19
CA LYS A 97 9.47 -13.41 -8.65
C LYS A 97 8.22 -13.19 -9.48
N SER A 98 7.08 -13.01 -8.82
CA SER A 98 5.83 -12.61 -9.46
C SER A 98 5.32 -11.32 -8.84
N THR A 99 4.95 -10.36 -9.69
CA THR A 99 4.43 -9.05 -9.31
C THR A 99 3.02 -8.89 -9.86
N GLY A 100 2.02 -8.91 -8.98
CA GLY A 100 0.62 -8.73 -9.29
C GLY A 100 0.18 -7.28 -9.11
N THR A 101 -0.69 -6.81 -10.01
CA THR A 101 -1.22 -5.45 -10.04
C THR A 101 -2.75 -5.50 -10.13
N TYR A 102 -3.42 -4.77 -9.24
CA TYR A 102 -4.87 -4.60 -9.28
C TYR A 102 -5.27 -3.21 -8.80
N ARG A 103 -5.96 -2.45 -9.66
CA ARG A 103 -6.47 -1.09 -9.36
C ARG A 103 -5.42 -0.16 -8.73
N GLY A 104 -4.19 -0.20 -9.24
CA GLY A 104 -3.06 0.63 -8.78
C GLY A 104 -2.31 0.09 -7.57
N VAL A 105 -2.79 -0.98 -6.92
CA VAL A 105 -2.05 -1.68 -5.86
C VAL A 105 -1.18 -2.75 -6.46
N VAL A 106 0.08 -2.78 -6.04
CA VAL A 106 1.08 -3.76 -6.48
C VAL A 106 1.50 -4.62 -5.29
N ARG A 107 1.56 -5.93 -5.49
CA ARG A 107 2.09 -6.91 -4.53
C ARG A 107 3.01 -7.87 -5.24
N SER A 108 4.09 -8.28 -4.58
CA SER A 108 5.05 -9.21 -5.17
C SER A 108 5.41 -10.32 -4.20
N PHE A 109 5.61 -11.52 -4.75
CA PHE A 109 6.14 -12.68 -4.06
C PHE A 109 7.37 -13.18 -4.79
N GLU A 110 8.32 -13.69 -4.02
CA GLU A 110 9.58 -14.22 -4.53
C GLU A 110 9.88 -15.53 -3.82
N VAL A 111 10.35 -16.51 -4.58
CA VAL A 111 10.80 -17.80 -4.06
C VAL A 111 12.19 -18.07 -4.64
N ASN A 112 13.07 -18.54 -3.78
CA ASN A 112 14.40 -19.00 -4.13
C ASN A 112 14.59 -20.41 -3.57
N PHE A 113 14.99 -21.36 -4.41
CA PHE A 113 15.12 -22.78 -4.05
C PHE A 113 16.39 -23.39 -4.64
#